data_AF-A0A1Y5SD68-F1
#
_entry.id   AF-A0A1Y5SD68-F1
#
_cell.length_a   1.000
_cell.length_b   1.000
_cell.length_c   1.000
_cell.angle_alpha   90.00
_cell.angle_beta   90.00
_cell.angle_gamma   90.00
#
_symmetry.space_group_name_H-M   'P 1'
#
loop_
_entity.id
_entity.type
_entity.pdbx_description
1 polymer ?
#
loop_
_entity_poly.entity_id
_entity_poly.type
_entity_poly.pdbx_seq_one_letter_code
_entity_poly.pdbx_strand_id
1 'polypeptide(L)'
;MWLLVLLGLGAVAGAVSLGNDDDGTGSADPVSPDPTTDEDTQNGTQGNDLMQGNLLDDVFNGLNGNDTLLGDEGNDTLNGNSGNDQLRGATGDDLLRGGPGNDRLWGDDGADTLRGSLGFDVLNGGEGGDLLDGGFGNDDLNGQAGNDRLEGGAGEDTLEGGSGDDTLLGEGDVDLLAGGLGNDSLDGGASANLLLGEEGDDTLQGGGDVDLMIGGNGADSLTGGAGTDALDGNAGSDTLIGGDGDDVLYGGDFYARELTVEEWSRVLKSADPDFAMNLLRASPDPTDDNAPDLLDGGDGNDTLGAASGDTVITGSGNDVVLYWGDGSEVVRITDFNSSEDIFIFQREGLATNPPNFSLQNNDDGGQTLLENGRPIVEFERGGVHLDQILVNDPISR
;
A
#
# COMPACT_ATOMS: atom_id res chain seq x y z
N MET A 1 39.02 -35.66 -53.73
CA MET A 1 38.67 -36.54 -52.58
C MET A 1 38.14 -35.58 -51.52
N TRP A 2 36.87 -35.23 -51.36
CA TRP A 2 35.53 -35.81 -51.59
C TRP A 2 34.57 -34.67 -52.05
N LEU A 3 33.73 -34.85 -53.08
CA LEU A 3 32.31 -35.27 -53.10
C LEU A 3 31.28 -34.25 -52.53
N LEU A 4 30.51 -33.72 -53.47
CA LEU A 4 29.15 -33.15 -53.52
C LEU A 4 28.14 -33.64 -52.45
N VAL A 5 27.20 -32.77 -52.00
CA VAL A 5 25.72 -32.88 -52.20
C VAL A 5 24.99 -31.65 -51.60
N LEU A 6 23.94 -31.25 -52.33
CA LEU A 6 22.98 -30.15 -52.21
C LEU A 6 21.88 -30.40 -51.15
N LEU A 7 21.11 -29.35 -50.81
CA LEU A 7 19.76 -29.22 -50.16
C LEU A 7 19.87 -28.23 -48.98
N GLY A 8 19.06 -27.20 -48.76
CA GLY A 8 17.76 -26.78 -49.31
C GLY A 8 16.97 -26.13 -48.16
N LEU A 9 16.48 -24.90 -48.36
CA LEU A 9 15.36 -24.21 -47.67
C LEU A 9 15.37 -24.05 -46.13
N GLY A 10 15.11 -22.81 -45.69
CA GLY A 10 14.67 -22.51 -44.33
C GLY A 10 15.04 -21.12 -43.82
N ALA A 11 14.74 -20.06 -44.58
CA ALA A 11 14.64 -18.73 -43.98
C ALA A 11 13.37 -18.72 -43.13
N VAL A 12 13.52 -18.63 -41.81
CA VAL A 12 12.42 -18.23 -40.92
C VAL A 12 12.28 -16.73 -41.11
N ALA A 13 11.43 -16.34 -42.07
CA ALA A 13 10.90 -15.00 -42.12
C ALA A 13 9.89 -14.89 -40.97
N GLY A 14 10.19 -14.06 -39.98
CA GLY A 14 9.14 -13.43 -39.19
C GLY A 14 8.27 -12.66 -40.17
N ALA A 15 6.98 -12.96 -40.20
CA ALA A 15 6.04 -12.17 -40.96
C ALA A 15 5.93 -10.83 -40.23
N VAL A 16 6.46 -9.77 -40.86
CA VAL A 16 6.07 -8.41 -40.55
C VAL A 16 4.73 -8.23 -41.25
N SER A 17 3.64 -8.29 -40.49
CA SER A 17 2.33 -7.81 -40.91
C SER A 17 2.40 -6.30 -40.73
N LEU A 18 2.52 -5.54 -41.82
CA LEU A 18 2.20 -4.11 -41.79
C LEU A 18 0.68 -4.07 -41.97
N GLY A 19 -0.02 -3.43 -41.03
CA GLY A 19 -1.47 -3.38 -40.92
C GLY A 19 -2.16 -3.16 -42.26
N ASN A 20 -3.26 -3.88 -42.49
CA ASN A 20 -4.15 -3.62 -43.60
C ASN A 20 -5.20 -2.61 -43.12
N ASP A 21 -5.31 -1.47 -43.79
CA ASP A 21 -6.53 -0.68 -43.78
C ASP A 21 -7.68 -1.56 -44.33
N ASP A 22 -8.65 -1.86 -43.48
CA ASP A 22 -9.88 -2.55 -43.90
C ASP A 22 -10.84 -1.55 -44.54
N ASP A 23 -10.64 -1.26 -45.83
CA ASP A 23 -11.68 -0.65 -46.68
C ASP A 23 -12.70 -1.69 -47.21
N GLY A 24 -12.68 -2.91 -46.67
CA GLY A 24 -13.62 -3.97 -47.06
C GLY A 24 -13.40 -4.53 -48.46
N THR A 25 -12.26 -4.28 -49.11
CA THR A 25 -11.91 -4.97 -50.36
C THR A 25 -10.50 -5.53 -50.37
N GLY A 26 -10.40 -6.85 -50.11
CA GLY A 26 -9.14 -7.59 -50.12
C GLY A 26 -8.23 -7.27 -51.32
N SER A 27 -7.24 -6.42 -51.07
CA SER A 27 -6.10 -6.11 -51.93
C SER A 27 -5.05 -5.45 -51.05
N ALA A 28 -3.87 -6.06 -50.94
CA ALA A 28 -2.72 -5.43 -50.32
C ALA A 28 -2.34 -4.17 -51.12
N ASP A 29 -2.63 -2.99 -50.57
CA ASP A 29 -2.19 -1.71 -51.11
C ASP A 29 -1.15 -1.08 -50.17
N PRO A 30 0.07 -0.77 -50.65
CA PRO A 30 1.00 0.04 -49.88
C PRO A 30 0.70 1.51 -50.16
N VAL A 31 -0.12 2.15 -49.32
CA VAL A 31 -0.43 3.58 -49.39
C VAL A 31 -0.23 4.13 -47.98
N SER A 32 0.92 4.76 -47.73
CA SER A 32 1.06 6.22 -47.53
C SER A 32 0.18 6.75 -46.40
N PRO A 33 0.75 7.34 -45.34
CA PRO A 33 -0.04 8.02 -44.31
C PRO A 33 -0.90 9.07 -45.02
N ASP A 34 -2.22 8.99 -44.88
CA ASP A 34 -3.12 10.09 -45.20
C ASP A 34 -3.04 11.08 -44.03
N PRO A 35 -2.38 12.24 -44.19
CA PRO A 35 -2.15 13.16 -43.09
C PRO A 35 -3.37 14.06 -42.83
N THR A 36 -4.58 13.64 -43.22
CA THR A 36 -5.76 14.49 -43.17
C THR A 36 -7.03 13.80 -42.64
N THR A 37 -7.19 13.88 -41.31
CA THR A 37 -8.47 14.11 -40.59
C THR A 37 -9.37 12.93 -40.20
N ASP A 38 -8.88 11.72 -40.04
CA ASP A 38 -9.67 10.65 -39.43
C ASP A 38 -8.81 9.88 -38.44
N GLU A 39 -9.40 9.45 -37.34
CA GLU A 39 -8.73 8.54 -36.41
C GLU A 39 -8.42 7.24 -37.16
N ASP A 40 -7.16 6.84 -37.19
CA ASP A 40 -6.75 5.68 -37.97
C ASP A 40 -7.20 4.40 -37.24
N THR A 41 -8.36 3.88 -37.63
CA THR A 41 -8.85 2.62 -37.09
C THR A 41 -8.22 1.44 -37.82
N GLN A 42 -7.21 0.81 -37.23
CA GLN A 42 -6.56 -0.40 -37.75
C GLN A 42 -6.98 -1.66 -36.99
N ASN A 43 -7.17 -2.74 -37.75
CA ASN A 43 -7.39 -4.08 -37.21
C ASN A 43 -6.21 -5.00 -37.56
N GLY A 44 -5.74 -5.72 -36.56
CA GLY A 44 -4.78 -6.81 -36.71
C GLY A 44 -5.40 -8.04 -37.38
N THR A 45 -4.64 -9.12 -37.32
CA THR A 45 -4.98 -10.44 -37.86
C THR A 45 -5.49 -11.35 -36.73
N GLN A 46 -5.21 -12.65 -36.80
CA GLN A 46 -5.61 -13.63 -35.78
C GLN A 46 -4.38 -14.27 -35.14
N GLY A 47 -3.21 -13.72 -35.41
CA GLY A 47 -1.95 -14.08 -34.78
C GLY A 47 -1.19 -12.80 -34.49
N ASN A 48 0.05 -12.95 -34.04
CA ASN A 48 0.83 -11.83 -33.53
C ASN A 48 1.06 -10.73 -34.56
N ASP A 49 0.63 -9.51 -34.24
CA ASP A 49 0.77 -8.32 -35.06
C ASP A 49 1.64 -7.25 -34.37
N LEU A 50 2.20 -6.37 -35.20
CA LEU A 50 2.88 -5.14 -34.76
C LEU A 50 2.19 -3.98 -35.46
N MET A 51 1.52 -3.12 -34.69
CA MET A 51 0.84 -1.92 -35.16
C MET A 51 1.51 -0.69 -34.56
N GLN A 52 1.65 0.36 -35.36
CA GLN A 52 2.30 1.61 -34.96
C GLN A 52 1.51 2.79 -35.52
N GLY A 53 1.20 3.73 -34.63
CA GLY A 53 0.44 4.94 -34.89
C GLY A 53 1.29 6.08 -35.43
N ASN A 54 0.76 7.29 -35.32
CA ASN A 54 1.34 8.49 -35.88
C ASN A 54 1.29 9.68 -34.91
N LEU A 55 0.91 10.87 -35.39
CA LEU A 55 0.86 12.10 -34.58
C LEU A 55 -0.58 12.52 -34.27
N LEU A 56 -1.53 11.64 -34.51
CA LEU A 56 -2.96 11.83 -34.43
C LEU A 56 -3.53 10.71 -33.60
N ASP A 57 -4.70 10.95 -33.04
CA ASP A 57 -5.50 9.95 -32.34
C ASP A 57 -5.74 8.71 -33.23
N ASP A 58 -5.30 7.54 -32.78
CA ASP A 58 -5.32 6.27 -33.50
C ASP A 58 -6.16 5.22 -32.73
N VAL A 59 -6.79 4.29 -33.45
CA VAL A 59 -7.63 3.23 -32.84
C VAL A 59 -7.20 1.85 -33.31
N PHE A 60 -6.52 1.08 -32.46
CA PHE A 60 -5.99 -0.24 -32.82
C PHE A 60 -6.76 -1.39 -32.15
N ASN A 61 -6.94 -2.48 -32.91
CA ASN A 61 -7.50 -3.73 -32.42
C ASN A 61 -6.63 -4.93 -32.79
N GLY A 62 -5.92 -5.53 -31.83
CA GLY A 62 -5.05 -6.72 -31.99
C GLY A 62 -5.80 -7.99 -32.38
N LEU A 63 -6.98 -8.20 -31.79
CA LEU A 63 -7.86 -9.37 -31.94
C LEU A 63 -7.38 -10.63 -31.19
N ASN A 64 -6.71 -11.55 -31.87
CA ASN A 64 -6.16 -12.76 -31.23
C ASN A 64 -4.69 -12.77 -31.56
N GLY A 65 -3.85 -13.14 -30.61
CA GLY A 65 -2.42 -13.15 -30.86
C GLY A 65 -1.69 -12.65 -29.64
N ASN A 66 -0.37 -12.55 -29.74
CA ASN A 66 0.38 -11.76 -28.79
C ASN A 66 0.87 -10.55 -29.57
N ASP A 67 0.19 -9.44 -29.42
CA ASP A 67 0.30 -8.28 -30.28
C ASP A 67 1.19 -7.21 -29.65
N THR A 68 1.67 -6.28 -30.47
CA THR A 68 2.38 -5.09 -30.01
C THR A 68 1.75 -3.88 -30.67
N LEU A 69 1.13 -3.01 -29.88
CA LEU A 69 0.40 -1.83 -30.32
C LEU A 69 1.12 -0.59 -29.77
N LEU A 70 1.51 0.34 -30.65
CA LEU A 70 2.21 1.57 -30.30
C LEU A 70 1.40 2.76 -30.79
N GLY A 71 0.91 3.63 -29.89
CA GLY A 71 0.12 4.81 -30.22
C GLY A 71 0.93 5.96 -30.84
N ASP A 72 2.11 6.23 -30.26
CA ASP A 72 3.00 7.36 -30.61
C ASP A 72 2.50 8.72 -30.06
N GLU A 73 2.10 9.71 -30.86
CA GLU A 73 1.53 10.96 -30.31
C GLU A 73 0.04 11.04 -30.66
N GLY A 74 -0.80 11.49 -29.73
CA GLY A 74 -2.23 11.56 -29.93
C GLY A 74 -2.96 11.02 -28.71
N ASN A 75 -4.29 11.11 -28.71
CA ASN A 75 -5.10 10.45 -27.70
C ASN A 75 -5.61 9.13 -28.28
N ASP A 76 -4.89 8.06 -28.06
CA ASP A 76 -5.05 6.78 -28.75
C ASP A 76 -5.97 5.82 -28.01
N THR A 77 -6.58 4.89 -28.75
CA THR A 77 -7.31 3.76 -28.19
C THR A 77 -6.72 2.44 -28.66
N LEU A 78 -6.02 1.75 -27.78
CA LEU A 78 -5.32 0.50 -28.07
C LEU A 78 -6.04 -0.69 -27.42
N ASN A 79 -6.54 -1.63 -28.22
CA ASN A 79 -7.22 -2.84 -27.74
C ASN A 79 -6.40 -4.09 -28.11
N GLY A 80 -5.74 -4.72 -27.14
CA GLY A 80 -5.03 -5.99 -27.31
C GLY A 80 -5.99 -7.12 -27.69
N ASN A 81 -7.07 -7.25 -26.91
CA ASN A 81 -8.07 -8.31 -26.97
C ASN A 81 -7.53 -9.61 -26.36
N SER A 82 -7.35 -10.69 -27.13
CA SER A 82 -7.01 -12.01 -26.57
C SER A 82 -5.57 -12.40 -26.84
N GLY A 83 -4.90 -12.84 -25.78
CA GLY A 83 -3.52 -13.30 -25.78
C GLY A 83 -2.65 -12.33 -24.99
N ASN A 84 -1.33 -12.50 -25.04
CA ASN A 84 -0.42 -11.75 -24.17
C ASN A 84 0.16 -10.57 -24.94
N ASP A 85 -0.42 -9.40 -24.76
CA ASP A 85 -0.21 -8.23 -25.58
C ASP A 85 0.73 -7.22 -24.92
N GLN A 86 1.29 -6.33 -25.74
CA GLN A 86 2.11 -5.20 -25.32
C GLN A 86 1.53 -3.92 -25.93
N LEU A 87 1.04 -3.01 -25.11
CA LEU A 87 0.40 -1.77 -25.53
C LEU A 87 1.18 -0.58 -24.96
N ARG A 88 1.48 0.41 -25.79
CA ARG A 88 2.16 1.64 -25.37
C ARG A 88 1.48 2.86 -25.97
N GLY A 89 0.95 3.75 -25.14
CA GLY A 89 0.28 4.99 -25.52
C GLY A 89 1.26 6.02 -26.07
N ALA A 90 2.25 6.36 -25.25
CA ALA A 90 3.36 7.28 -25.49
C ALA A 90 3.09 8.76 -25.14
N THR A 91 2.44 9.57 -25.96
CA THR A 91 2.12 10.95 -25.52
C THR A 91 0.69 11.32 -25.86
N GLY A 92 -0.04 11.85 -24.90
CA GLY A 92 -1.45 12.22 -25.03
C GLY A 92 -2.28 11.42 -24.04
N ASP A 93 -3.58 11.69 -23.99
CA ASP A 93 -4.46 11.00 -23.02
C ASP A 93 -5.01 9.72 -23.68
N ASP A 94 -4.42 8.57 -23.35
CA ASP A 94 -4.61 7.30 -24.03
C ASP A 94 -5.56 6.34 -23.29
N LEU A 95 -6.20 5.44 -24.05
CA LEU A 95 -7.01 4.34 -23.55
C LEU A 95 -6.42 3.00 -23.98
N LEU A 96 -5.81 2.29 -23.04
CA LEU A 96 -5.20 0.98 -23.25
C LEU A 96 -6.04 -0.13 -22.62
N ARG A 97 -6.33 -1.18 -23.38
CA ARG A 97 -7.08 -2.36 -22.91
C ARG A 97 -6.34 -3.63 -23.33
N GLY A 98 -5.80 -4.36 -22.36
CA GLY A 98 -5.18 -5.67 -22.56
C GLY A 98 -6.21 -6.70 -23.02
N GLY A 99 -7.12 -7.06 -22.12
CA GLY A 99 -8.17 -8.04 -22.36
C GLY A 99 -7.80 -9.38 -21.72
N PRO A 100 -8.23 -10.54 -22.25
CA PRO A 100 -7.79 -11.80 -21.69
C PRO A 100 -6.36 -12.18 -22.08
N GLY A 101 -5.48 -12.32 -21.09
CA GLY A 101 -4.10 -12.75 -21.26
C GLY A 101 -3.20 -12.12 -20.20
N ASN A 102 -1.89 -12.30 -20.33
CA ASN A 102 -0.93 -11.63 -19.46
C ASN A 102 -0.31 -10.47 -20.23
N ASP A 103 -0.83 -9.28 -20.01
CA ASP A 103 -0.58 -8.11 -20.82
C ASP A 103 0.43 -7.16 -20.17
N ARG A 104 1.01 -6.27 -20.98
CA ARG A 104 1.82 -5.16 -20.50
C ARG A 104 1.35 -3.87 -21.14
N LEU A 105 0.98 -2.91 -20.31
CA LEU A 105 0.42 -1.63 -20.72
C LEU A 105 1.30 -0.51 -20.17
N TRP A 106 1.65 0.45 -21.02
CA TRP A 106 2.39 1.66 -20.67
C TRP A 106 1.64 2.87 -21.21
N GLY A 107 1.21 3.78 -20.33
CA GLY A 107 0.62 5.07 -20.70
C GLY A 107 1.69 6.02 -21.24
N ASP A 108 2.76 6.19 -20.46
CA ASP A 108 3.83 7.18 -20.64
C ASP A 108 3.36 8.62 -20.32
N ASP A 109 3.40 9.59 -21.24
CA ASP A 109 3.07 10.99 -20.91
C ASP A 109 1.58 11.28 -21.20
N GLY A 110 0.77 11.62 -20.20
CA GLY A 110 -0.64 11.91 -20.42
C GLY A 110 -1.52 11.57 -19.23
N ALA A 111 -2.80 11.89 -19.29
CA ALA A 111 -3.77 11.36 -18.32
C ALA A 111 -4.43 10.11 -18.91
N ASP A 112 -3.85 8.95 -18.63
CA ASP A 112 -4.15 7.69 -19.31
C ASP A 112 -5.17 6.83 -18.56
N THR A 113 -5.77 5.90 -19.30
CA THR A 113 -6.61 4.85 -18.73
C THR A 113 -6.15 3.49 -19.20
N LEU A 114 -5.61 2.69 -18.28
CA LEU A 114 -5.07 1.36 -18.53
C LEU A 114 -5.96 0.30 -17.88
N ARG A 115 -6.29 -0.76 -18.63
CA ARG A 115 -7.10 -1.88 -18.12
C ARG A 115 -6.50 -3.23 -18.50
N GLY A 116 -6.07 -4.02 -17.51
CA GLY A 116 -5.56 -5.37 -17.68
C GLY A 116 -6.69 -6.34 -18.08
N SER A 117 -7.70 -6.46 -17.23
CA SER A 117 -8.89 -7.31 -17.34
C SER A 117 -8.75 -8.73 -16.78
N LEU A 118 -8.20 -9.71 -17.53
CA LEU A 118 -8.13 -11.09 -17.06
C LEU A 118 -6.71 -11.62 -17.28
N GLY A 119 -5.97 -11.88 -16.22
CA GLY A 119 -4.70 -12.60 -16.29
C GLY A 119 -3.70 -12.09 -15.27
N PHE A 120 -2.43 -12.05 -15.63
CA PHE A 120 -1.42 -11.44 -14.77
C PHE A 120 -0.82 -10.29 -15.56
N ASP A 121 -1.27 -9.09 -15.27
CA ASP A 121 -1.03 -7.90 -16.04
C ASP A 121 0.00 -6.99 -15.36
N VAL A 122 0.72 -6.23 -16.18
CA VAL A 122 1.65 -5.19 -15.70
C VAL A 122 1.23 -3.86 -16.32
N LEU A 123 0.83 -2.92 -15.48
CA LEU A 123 0.33 -1.60 -15.90
C LEU A 123 1.26 -0.52 -15.34
N ASN A 124 1.68 0.40 -16.20
CA ASN A 124 2.48 1.56 -15.83
C ASN A 124 1.82 2.83 -16.39
N GLY A 125 1.40 3.74 -15.50
CA GLY A 125 0.77 5.01 -15.86
C GLY A 125 1.76 5.91 -16.57
N GLY A 126 2.72 6.46 -15.83
CA GLY A 126 3.77 7.30 -16.36
C GLY A 126 3.69 8.72 -15.80
N GLU A 127 3.73 9.73 -16.64
CA GLU A 127 3.62 11.12 -16.22
C GLU A 127 2.20 11.63 -16.48
N GLY A 128 1.45 11.92 -15.43
CA GLY A 128 0.11 12.49 -15.50
C GLY A 128 -0.78 11.90 -14.43
N GLY A 129 -2.09 12.16 -14.50
CA GLY A 129 -3.03 11.62 -13.52
C GLY A 129 -3.77 10.46 -14.14
N ASP A 130 -3.34 9.24 -13.84
CA ASP A 130 -3.71 8.03 -14.54
C ASP A 130 -4.78 7.22 -13.80
N LEU A 131 -5.50 6.40 -14.57
CA LEU A 131 -6.41 5.38 -14.05
C LEU A 131 -5.94 3.99 -14.47
N LEU A 132 -5.51 3.18 -13.50
CA LEU A 132 -5.07 1.80 -13.71
C LEU A 132 -6.06 0.84 -13.05
N ASP A 133 -6.54 -0.14 -13.83
CA ASP A 133 -7.47 -1.20 -13.39
C ASP A 133 -6.87 -2.57 -13.78
N GLY A 134 -6.38 -3.33 -12.80
CA GLY A 134 -5.79 -4.66 -12.99
C GLY A 134 -6.84 -5.67 -13.42
N GLY A 135 -7.89 -5.81 -12.61
CA GLY A 135 -9.08 -6.58 -12.93
C GLY A 135 -9.09 -7.92 -12.21
N PHE A 136 -8.78 -9.02 -12.90
CA PHE A 136 -8.72 -10.35 -12.28
C PHE A 136 -7.35 -10.98 -12.50
N GLY A 137 -6.81 -11.53 -11.41
CA GLY A 137 -5.53 -12.22 -11.31
C GLY A 137 -4.57 -11.40 -10.47
N ASN A 138 -3.28 -11.73 -10.49
CA ASN A 138 -2.30 -11.06 -9.62
C ASN A 138 -1.54 -10.03 -10.45
N ASP A 139 -1.93 -8.77 -10.31
CA ASP A 139 -1.50 -7.69 -11.19
C ASP A 139 -0.43 -6.81 -10.51
N ASP A 140 0.39 -6.16 -11.34
CA ASP A 140 1.46 -5.23 -10.94
C ASP A 140 1.17 -3.86 -11.54
N LEU A 141 0.74 -2.92 -10.70
CA LEU A 141 0.28 -1.58 -11.08
C LEU A 141 1.24 -0.53 -10.52
N ASN A 142 1.73 0.35 -11.37
CA ASN A 142 2.61 1.44 -10.97
C ASN A 142 2.17 2.77 -11.61
N GLY A 143 1.74 3.74 -10.79
CA GLY A 143 1.24 5.05 -11.23
C GLY A 143 2.34 5.93 -11.81
N GLN A 144 3.49 5.99 -11.13
CA GLN A 144 4.66 6.85 -11.40
C GLN A 144 4.48 8.29 -10.93
N ALA A 145 4.15 9.24 -11.81
CA ALA A 145 4.22 10.66 -11.49
C ALA A 145 2.93 11.38 -11.83
N GLY A 146 2.32 11.99 -10.81
CA GLY A 146 1.05 12.68 -10.89
C GLY A 146 0.07 12.06 -9.90
N ASN A 147 -1.19 12.45 -9.98
CA ASN A 147 -2.18 12.01 -8.99
C ASN A 147 -2.99 10.87 -9.61
N ASP A 148 -2.62 9.65 -9.25
CA ASP A 148 -3.06 8.43 -9.88
C ASP A 148 -4.15 7.72 -9.09
N ARG A 149 -4.92 6.90 -9.80
CA ARG A 149 -5.88 5.99 -9.21
C ARG A 149 -5.60 4.57 -9.68
N LEU A 150 -5.24 3.71 -8.74
CA LEU A 150 -4.94 2.30 -8.96
C LEU A 150 -6.01 1.43 -8.31
N GLU A 151 -6.58 0.50 -9.08
CA GLU A 151 -7.54 -0.50 -8.66
C GLU A 151 -6.95 -1.89 -8.98
N GLY A 152 -6.56 -2.66 -7.95
CA GLY A 152 -6.02 -4.02 -8.12
C GLY A 152 -7.10 -4.98 -8.62
N GLY A 153 -8.18 -5.08 -7.84
CA GLY A 153 -9.35 -5.86 -8.19
C GLY A 153 -9.32 -7.22 -7.50
N ALA A 154 -9.38 -8.30 -8.27
CA ALA A 154 -9.49 -9.65 -7.72
C ALA A 154 -8.21 -10.45 -7.94
N GLY A 155 -7.39 -10.55 -6.92
CA GLY A 155 -6.25 -11.45 -6.81
C GLY A 155 -5.30 -10.93 -5.75
N GLU A 156 -4.07 -11.44 -5.73
CA GLU A 156 -3.02 -10.88 -4.86
C GLU A 156 -2.22 -9.85 -5.66
N ASP A 157 -2.54 -8.57 -5.49
CA ASP A 157 -2.04 -7.48 -6.32
C ASP A 157 -0.89 -6.69 -5.66
N THR A 158 -0.11 -6.01 -6.49
CA THR A 158 0.93 -5.07 -6.04
C THR A 158 0.68 -3.71 -6.69
N LEU A 159 0.46 -2.69 -5.86
CA LEU A 159 0.16 -1.32 -6.27
C LEU A 159 1.22 -0.36 -5.72
N GLU A 160 1.81 0.44 -6.59
CA GLU A 160 2.76 1.51 -6.25
C GLU A 160 2.26 2.84 -6.85
N GLY A 161 1.90 3.82 -6.02
CA GLY A 161 1.42 5.14 -6.48
C GLY A 161 2.53 5.91 -7.16
N GLY A 162 3.61 6.17 -6.42
CA GLY A 162 4.81 6.80 -6.94
C GLY A 162 4.99 8.20 -6.40
N SER A 163 4.60 9.23 -7.15
CA SER A 163 4.72 10.62 -6.71
C SER A 163 3.52 11.45 -7.09
N GLY A 164 2.92 12.13 -6.14
CA GLY A 164 1.66 12.85 -6.28
C GLY A 164 0.71 12.42 -5.16
N ASP A 165 -0.51 12.94 -5.17
CA ASP A 165 -1.50 12.50 -4.18
C ASP A 165 -2.34 11.38 -4.80
N ASP A 166 -2.02 10.13 -4.47
CA ASP A 166 -2.53 8.92 -5.13
C ASP A 166 -3.68 8.26 -4.37
N THR A 167 -4.45 7.44 -5.08
CA THR A 167 -5.50 6.60 -4.48
C THR A 167 -5.34 5.16 -4.92
N LEU A 168 -5.04 4.28 -3.97
CA LEU A 168 -4.80 2.85 -4.18
C LEU A 168 -5.89 2.03 -3.52
N LEU A 169 -6.54 1.16 -4.29
CA LEU A 169 -7.54 0.21 -3.80
C LEU A 169 -7.09 -1.22 -4.12
N GLY A 170 -6.76 -2.01 -3.09
CA GLY A 170 -6.46 -3.44 -3.26
C GLY A 170 -7.72 -4.25 -3.59
N GLU A 171 -8.80 -3.97 -2.86
CA GLU A 171 -10.10 -4.65 -2.92
C GLU A 171 -10.07 -6.12 -2.45
N GLY A 172 -9.49 -7.00 -3.25
CA GLY A 172 -9.76 -8.43 -3.28
C GLY A 172 -9.02 -9.26 -2.23
N ASP A 173 -8.07 -10.06 -2.69
CA ASP A 173 -7.33 -11.01 -1.85
C ASP A 173 -6.20 -10.27 -1.11
N VAL A 174 -5.03 -10.88 -0.92
CA VAL A 174 -3.94 -10.29 -0.12
C VAL A 174 -3.09 -9.38 -0.99
N ASP A 175 -3.15 -8.07 -0.72
CA ASP A 175 -2.51 -7.04 -1.54
C ASP A 175 -1.33 -6.36 -0.83
N LEU A 176 -0.43 -5.79 -1.65
CA LEU A 176 0.61 -4.87 -1.22
C LEU A 176 0.36 -3.50 -1.87
N LEU A 177 0.15 -2.48 -1.04
CA LEU A 177 -0.06 -1.10 -1.48
C LEU A 177 1.07 -0.22 -0.92
N ALA A 178 1.70 0.56 -1.79
CA ALA A 178 2.70 1.57 -1.44
C ALA A 178 2.31 2.92 -2.07
N GLY A 179 2.08 3.95 -1.24
CA GLY A 179 1.72 5.30 -1.67
C GLY A 179 2.87 5.97 -2.41
N GLY A 180 3.97 6.22 -1.70
CA GLY A 180 5.17 6.81 -2.26
C GLY A 180 5.38 8.23 -1.77
N LEU A 181 5.51 9.19 -2.67
CA LEU A 181 5.67 10.60 -2.33
C LEU A 181 4.35 11.35 -2.50
N GLY A 182 3.88 12.03 -1.47
CA GLY A 182 2.68 12.85 -1.53
C GLY A 182 1.65 12.37 -0.52
N ASN A 183 0.46 12.95 -0.53
CA ASN A 183 -0.55 12.62 0.47
C ASN A 183 -1.51 11.58 -0.09
N ASP A 184 -1.28 10.32 0.25
CA ASP A 184 -1.90 9.18 -0.41
C ASP A 184 -3.11 8.62 0.37
N SER A 185 -3.99 7.93 -0.35
CA SER A 185 -5.14 7.22 0.21
C SER A 185 -5.09 5.75 -0.18
N LEU A 186 -4.85 4.88 0.79
CA LEU A 186 -4.73 3.43 0.61
C LEU A 186 -5.90 2.70 1.29
N ASP A 187 -6.57 1.81 0.57
CA ASP A 187 -7.63 0.91 1.08
C ASP A 187 -7.31 -0.54 0.71
N GLY A 188 -7.02 -1.37 1.71
CA GLY A 188 -6.69 -2.78 1.54
C GLY A 188 -7.91 -3.68 1.24
N GLY A 189 -9.13 -3.27 1.57
CA GLY A 189 -10.31 -4.10 1.37
C GLY A 189 -10.56 -5.11 2.51
N ALA A 190 -10.85 -6.37 2.18
CA ALA A 190 -11.45 -7.31 3.15
C ALA A 190 -10.49 -8.41 3.65
N SER A 191 -9.28 -8.45 3.12
CA SER A 191 -8.29 -9.51 3.31
C SER A 191 -7.07 -8.99 4.08
N ALA A 192 -6.12 -9.87 4.42
CA ALA A 192 -4.92 -9.48 5.15
C ALA A 192 -3.90 -8.77 4.26
N ASN A 193 -3.73 -7.44 4.37
CA ASN A 193 -2.91 -6.64 3.47
C ASN A 193 -1.66 -6.04 4.12
N LEU A 194 -0.76 -5.53 3.26
CA LEU A 194 0.34 -4.64 3.63
C LEU A 194 0.15 -3.28 2.98
N LEU A 195 0.02 -2.23 3.80
CA LEU A 195 -0.11 -0.84 3.36
C LEU A 195 1.08 -0.02 3.86
N LEU A 196 1.72 0.71 2.96
CA LEU A 196 2.85 1.60 3.22
C LEU A 196 2.51 3.00 2.70
N GLY A 197 2.39 4.01 3.57
CA GLY A 197 2.17 5.41 3.15
C GLY A 197 3.43 5.99 2.50
N GLU A 198 4.56 5.83 3.18
CA GLU A 198 5.89 6.33 2.83
C GLU A 198 6.12 7.82 3.17
N GLU A 199 6.00 8.77 2.25
CA GLU A 199 6.33 10.19 2.50
C GLU A 199 5.15 11.09 2.20
N GLY A 200 4.57 11.72 3.22
CA GLY A 200 3.47 12.67 3.09
C GLY A 200 2.45 12.46 4.21
N ASP A 201 1.37 13.23 4.20
CA ASP A 201 0.29 13.03 5.19
C ASP A 201 -0.71 12.02 4.62
N ASP A 202 -0.58 10.75 4.99
CA ASP A 202 -1.26 9.62 4.36
C ASP A 202 -2.52 9.16 5.10
N THR A 203 -3.44 8.52 4.37
CA THR A 203 -4.61 7.86 4.93
C THR A 203 -4.63 6.39 4.54
N LEU A 204 -4.49 5.51 5.53
CA LEU A 204 -4.45 4.05 5.36
C LEU A 204 -5.66 3.40 6.03
N GLN A 205 -6.35 2.54 5.29
CA GLN A 205 -7.47 1.73 5.77
C GLN A 205 -7.18 0.26 5.47
N GLY A 206 -6.96 -0.56 6.51
CA GLY A 206 -6.75 -2.01 6.37
C GLY A 206 -8.04 -2.71 5.92
N GLY A 207 -9.09 -2.49 6.69
CA GLY A 207 -10.45 -2.93 6.39
C GLY A 207 -10.87 -4.17 7.17
N GLY A 208 -10.62 -5.37 6.65
CA GLY A 208 -10.97 -6.62 7.30
C GLY A 208 -9.81 -7.61 7.32
N ASP A 209 -9.90 -8.63 8.18
CA ASP A 209 -8.81 -9.60 8.40
C ASP A 209 -7.55 -8.92 8.99
N VAL A 210 -6.37 -9.54 8.90
CA VAL A 210 -5.17 -9.09 9.62
C VAL A 210 -4.34 -8.18 8.74
N ASP A 211 -4.35 -6.89 9.03
CA ASP A 211 -3.60 -5.90 8.26
C ASP A 211 -2.31 -5.48 8.93
N LEU A 212 -1.36 -5.06 8.11
CA LEU A 212 -0.20 -4.31 8.55
C LEU A 212 -0.10 -2.99 7.82
N MET A 213 -0.05 -1.91 8.60
CA MET A 213 0.03 -0.55 8.11
C MET A 213 1.25 0.15 8.68
N ILE A 214 1.97 0.85 7.80
CA ILE A 214 3.12 1.69 8.13
C ILE A 214 2.83 3.05 7.51
N GLY A 215 2.67 4.09 8.33
CA GLY A 215 2.44 5.47 7.88
C GLY A 215 3.65 5.99 7.12
N GLY A 216 4.72 6.29 7.83
CA GLY A 216 5.98 6.70 7.21
C GLY A 216 6.43 8.05 7.75
N ASN A 217 6.75 9.00 6.89
CA ASN A 217 7.02 10.37 7.30
C ASN A 217 5.80 11.23 7.03
N GLY A 218 5.28 11.93 8.03
CA GLY A 218 4.18 12.88 7.84
C GLY A 218 3.21 12.84 9.01
N ALA A 219 2.03 13.43 8.83
CA ALA A 219 0.96 13.29 9.82
C ALA A 219 -0.08 12.32 9.27
N ASP A 220 0.04 11.05 9.66
CA ASP A 220 -0.69 9.96 9.03
C ASP A 220 -1.97 9.59 9.80
N SER A 221 -2.93 9.00 9.08
CA SER A 221 -4.18 8.49 9.62
C SER A 221 -4.36 7.02 9.25
N LEU A 222 -4.09 6.12 10.20
CA LEU A 222 -4.18 4.67 10.03
C LEU A 222 -5.43 4.12 10.74
N THR A 223 -6.21 3.30 10.05
CA THR A 223 -7.37 2.59 10.63
C THR A 223 -7.32 1.10 10.27
N GLY A 224 -7.19 0.24 11.27
CA GLY A 224 -7.18 -1.24 11.13
C GLY A 224 -8.48 -1.76 10.59
N GLY A 225 -9.56 -1.58 11.34
CA GLY A 225 -10.88 -2.04 10.95
C GLY A 225 -11.27 -3.26 11.75
N ALA A 226 -11.52 -4.40 11.11
CA ALA A 226 -11.91 -5.62 11.79
C ALA A 226 -10.86 -6.70 11.59
N GLY A 227 -10.21 -7.15 12.64
CA GLY A 227 -8.97 -7.87 12.40
C GLY A 227 -8.20 -8.20 13.65
N THR A 228 -6.90 -8.21 13.49
CA THR A 228 -5.91 -8.26 14.57
C THR A 228 -4.75 -7.56 13.91
N ASP A 229 -4.76 -6.25 14.00
CA ASP A 229 -4.04 -5.39 13.07
C ASP A 229 -2.76 -4.86 13.71
N ALA A 230 -1.78 -4.56 12.87
CA ALA A 230 -0.53 -3.94 13.29
C ALA A 230 -0.38 -2.58 12.60
N LEU A 231 -0.26 -1.52 13.39
CA LEU A 231 -0.18 -0.14 12.93
C LEU A 231 1.09 0.51 13.48
N ASP A 232 1.87 1.12 12.59
CA ASP A 232 3.07 1.89 12.94
C ASP A 232 3.05 3.25 12.24
N GLY A 233 2.84 4.32 12.99
CA GLY A 233 2.81 5.70 12.47
C GLY A 233 4.14 6.14 11.87
N ASN A 234 5.25 5.72 12.48
CA ASN A 234 6.59 6.24 12.21
C ASN A 234 6.73 7.75 12.51
N ALA A 235 7.33 8.53 11.63
CA ALA A 235 7.74 9.88 11.99
C ALA A 235 6.61 10.88 11.75
N GLY A 236 6.20 11.56 12.81
CA GLY A 236 5.33 12.72 12.75
C GLY A 236 4.15 12.60 13.70
N SER A 237 3.07 13.34 13.46
CA SER A 237 1.95 13.41 14.41
C SER A 237 0.77 12.61 13.90
N ASP A 238 0.69 11.36 14.32
CA ASP A 238 -0.16 10.36 13.68
C ASP A 238 -1.44 10.11 14.47
N THR A 239 -2.43 9.56 13.76
CA THR A 239 -3.66 9.03 14.35
C THR A 239 -3.79 7.56 13.95
N LEU A 240 -3.70 6.68 14.94
CA LEU A 240 -3.82 5.23 14.79
C LEU A 240 -5.09 4.76 15.49
N ILE A 241 -5.94 4.04 14.77
CA ILE A 241 -7.17 3.44 15.29
C ILE A 241 -7.13 1.94 14.95
N GLY A 242 -7.08 1.08 15.96
CA GLY A 242 -7.08 -0.38 15.79
C GLY A 242 -8.42 -0.85 15.22
N GLY A 243 -9.48 -0.77 16.02
CA GLY A 243 -10.83 -1.08 15.59
C GLY A 243 -11.40 -2.27 16.36
N ASP A 244 -11.99 -3.26 15.67
CA ASP A 244 -12.39 -4.52 16.28
C ASP A 244 -11.22 -5.51 16.15
N GLY A 245 -10.76 -6.14 17.22
CA GLY A 245 -9.62 -7.07 17.13
C GLY A 245 -8.63 -6.90 18.26
N ASP A 246 -7.73 -7.87 18.46
CA ASP A 246 -6.61 -7.68 19.40
C ASP A 246 -5.47 -6.95 18.66
N ASP A 247 -5.39 -5.63 18.74
CA ASP A 247 -4.53 -4.84 17.85
C ASP A 247 -3.18 -4.43 18.47
N VAL A 248 -2.22 -4.05 17.62
CA VAL A 248 -0.89 -3.58 18.03
C VAL A 248 -0.60 -2.23 17.37
N LEU A 249 -0.51 -1.17 18.16
CA LEU A 249 -0.33 0.21 17.68
C LEU A 249 0.97 0.82 18.22
N TYR A 250 1.73 1.48 17.35
CA TYR A 250 2.93 2.25 17.70
C TYR A 250 2.94 3.61 17.00
N GLY A 251 3.11 4.70 17.75
CA GLY A 251 3.29 6.05 17.20
C GLY A 251 4.66 6.32 16.58
N GLY A 252 5.44 5.28 16.20
CA GLY A 252 6.73 5.48 15.53
C GLY A 252 7.99 5.64 16.38
N ASP A 253 7.90 5.50 17.71
CA ASP A 253 9.06 5.49 18.60
C ASP A 253 9.99 4.25 18.45
N PHE A 254 9.72 3.36 17.49
CA PHE A 254 10.33 2.05 17.39
C PHE A 254 10.91 1.81 16.00
N TYR A 255 12.06 1.13 15.96
CA TYR A 255 12.63 0.71 14.68
C TYR A 255 11.78 -0.38 14.00
N ALA A 256 11.02 0.02 12.99
CA ALA A 256 10.72 -0.83 11.87
C ALA A 256 12.03 -1.11 11.09
N ARG A 257 12.58 -2.31 11.24
CA ARG A 257 13.61 -2.77 10.28
C ARG A 257 12.88 -3.01 8.97
N GLU A 258 13.31 -2.41 7.85
CA GLU A 258 12.85 -2.79 6.51
C GLU A 258 12.86 -4.33 6.38
N LEU A 259 11.67 -4.93 6.31
CA LEU A 259 11.53 -6.36 6.08
C LEU A 259 11.65 -6.61 4.58
N THR A 260 12.26 -7.73 4.19
CA THR A 260 12.23 -8.13 2.78
C THR A 260 10.83 -8.61 2.39
N VAL A 261 10.50 -8.59 1.10
CA VAL A 261 9.23 -9.13 0.57
C VAL A 261 8.96 -10.57 1.04
N GLU A 262 9.99 -11.41 1.19
CA GLU A 262 9.81 -12.77 1.76
C GLU A 262 9.57 -12.80 3.27
N GLU A 263 10.04 -11.80 4.00
CA GLU A 263 9.73 -11.62 5.42
C GLU A 263 8.30 -11.10 5.58
N TRP A 264 7.88 -10.14 4.76
CA TRP A 264 6.48 -9.68 4.68
C TRP A 264 5.51 -10.81 4.34
N SER A 265 5.81 -11.59 3.30
CA SER A 265 4.99 -12.75 2.93
C SER A 265 4.91 -13.81 4.03
N ARG A 266 5.92 -13.91 4.90
CA ARG A 266 5.87 -14.81 6.08
C ARG A 266 5.02 -14.25 7.20
N VAL A 267 5.07 -12.94 7.40
CA VAL A 267 4.28 -12.21 8.39
C VAL A 267 2.79 -12.33 8.07
N LEU A 268 2.37 -11.99 6.86
CA LEU A 268 0.99 -12.11 6.40
C LEU A 268 0.49 -13.57 6.49
N LYS A 269 1.32 -14.55 6.13
CA LYS A 269 0.97 -15.97 6.24
C LYS A 269 0.94 -16.52 7.66
N SER A 270 1.54 -15.84 8.62
CA SER A 270 1.50 -16.27 10.02
C SER A 270 0.18 -15.91 10.72
N ALA A 271 -0.55 -14.90 10.22
CA ALA A 271 -1.70 -14.33 10.91
C ALA A 271 -1.40 -14.05 12.40
N ASP A 272 -0.15 -13.65 12.66
CA ASP A 272 0.41 -13.43 13.98
C ASP A 272 1.05 -12.04 13.95
N PRO A 273 0.29 -10.98 14.25
CA PRO A 273 0.79 -9.60 14.23
C PRO A 273 1.86 -9.39 15.31
N ASP A 274 1.85 -10.16 16.40
CA ASP A 274 2.99 -10.22 17.33
C ASP A 274 4.25 -10.68 16.59
N PHE A 275 4.16 -11.66 15.67
CA PHE A 275 5.31 -12.10 14.87
C PHE A 275 5.78 -11.03 13.86
N ALA A 276 4.85 -10.28 13.25
CA ALA A 276 5.12 -9.12 12.39
C ALA A 276 5.97 -8.08 13.11
N MET A 277 5.44 -7.61 14.25
CA MET A 277 6.01 -6.55 15.05
C MET A 277 7.21 -7.02 15.88
N ASN A 278 7.37 -8.33 16.14
CA ASN A 278 8.60 -8.89 16.72
C ASN A 278 9.76 -8.99 15.71
N LEU A 279 9.47 -8.98 14.39
CA LEU A 279 10.48 -8.96 13.34
C LEU A 279 11.01 -7.54 13.07
N LEU A 280 10.14 -6.55 13.28
CA LEU A 280 10.47 -5.15 13.51
C LEU A 280 11.13 -5.07 14.90
N ARG A 281 12.32 -4.49 15.00
CA ARG A 281 13.09 -4.59 16.25
C ARG A 281 12.59 -3.50 17.18
N ALA A 282 11.89 -3.88 18.25
CA ALA A 282 11.63 -3.02 19.40
C ALA A 282 12.94 -2.58 20.08
N SER A 283 13.60 -1.60 19.48
CA SER A 283 14.55 -0.70 20.12
C SER A 283 14.02 0.71 19.87
N PRO A 284 14.09 1.61 20.87
CA PRO A 284 13.70 2.99 20.70
C PRO A 284 14.41 3.56 19.47
N ASP A 285 13.69 4.27 18.62
CA ASP A 285 14.32 5.03 17.56
C ASP A 285 14.93 6.33 18.14
N PRO A 286 16.26 6.47 18.28
CA PRO A 286 16.91 7.72 18.65
C PRO A 286 16.76 8.83 17.60
N THR A 287 16.17 8.57 16.43
CA THR A 287 15.84 9.57 15.42
C THR A 287 14.41 10.08 15.46
N ASP A 288 13.54 9.49 16.28
CA ASP A 288 12.19 9.99 16.51
C ASP A 288 12.21 11.46 17.01
N ASP A 289 11.26 12.25 16.52
CA ASP A 289 11.11 13.67 16.76
C ASP A 289 10.26 14.01 18.00
N ASN A 290 9.76 13.01 18.72
CA ASN A 290 8.82 13.12 19.86
C ASN A 290 7.56 13.91 19.47
N ALA A 291 7.10 13.76 18.24
CA ALA A 291 5.81 14.30 17.83
C ALA A 291 4.68 13.60 18.61
N PRO A 292 3.58 14.30 18.91
CA PRO A 292 2.50 13.74 19.70
C PRO A 292 1.51 12.95 18.84
N ASP A 293 1.32 11.68 19.18
CA ASP A 293 0.38 10.80 18.49
C ASP A 293 -0.95 10.62 19.22
N LEU A 294 -1.96 10.15 18.47
CA LEU A 294 -3.21 9.62 19.00
C LEU A 294 -3.30 8.12 18.67
N LEU A 295 -3.30 7.28 19.70
CA LEU A 295 -3.50 5.84 19.58
C LEU A 295 -4.83 5.47 20.22
N ASP A 296 -5.71 4.81 19.47
CA ASP A 296 -7.01 4.31 19.91
C ASP A 296 -7.10 2.81 19.63
N GLY A 297 -7.10 1.98 20.69
CA GLY A 297 -7.11 0.52 20.57
C GLY A 297 -8.43 0.01 19.95
N GLY A 298 -9.55 0.49 20.48
CA GLY A 298 -10.88 0.07 20.02
C GLY A 298 -11.45 -1.07 20.88
N ASP A 299 -11.99 -2.11 20.27
CA ASP A 299 -12.57 -3.29 20.92
C ASP A 299 -11.61 -4.47 20.80
N GLY A 300 -11.01 -4.94 21.90
CA GLY A 300 -9.93 -5.91 21.80
C GLY A 300 -9.09 -6.08 23.05
N ASN A 301 -8.09 -6.95 23.01
CA ASN A 301 -6.99 -6.88 23.97
C ASN A 301 -5.79 -6.29 23.26
N ASP A 302 -5.63 -4.98 23.38
CA ASP A 302 -4.73 -4.23 22.52
C ASP A 302 -3.37 -4.01 23.16
N THR A 303 -2.35 -3.82 22.33
CA THR A 303 -1.02 -3.40 22.75
C THR A 303 -0.68 -2.05 22.14
N LEU A 304 -0.54 -1.02 22.97
CA LEU A 304 -0.29 0.35 22.54
C LEU A 304 1.08 0.83 23.01
N GLY A 305 2.00 1.06 22.09
CA GLY A 305 3.32 1.62 22.35
C GLY A 305 3.34 3.13 22.14
N ALA A 306 3.58 3.86 23.22
CA ALA A 306 3.52 5.32 23.24
C ALA A 306 4.76 5.94 23.89
N ALA A 307 5.08 7.18 23.52
CA ALA A 307 6.07 8.03 24.14
C ALA A 307 5.53 9.41 24.54
N SER A 308 6.46 10.33 24.76
CA SER A 308 6.25 11.56 25.52
C SER A 308 5.52 12.58 24.67
N GLY A 309 4.21 12.72 24.88
CA GLY A 309 3.39 13.68 24.13
C GLY A 309 2.04 13.07 23.75
N ASP A 310 2.01 11.75 23.70
CA ASP A 310 0.94 10.98 23.09
C ASP A 310 -0.35 10.98 23.93
N THR A 311 -1.42 10.76 23.20
CA THR A 311 -2.74 10.42 23.74
C THR A 311 -3.07 8.98 23.39
N VAL A 312 -3.33 8.19 24.41
CA VAL A 312 -3.70 6.77 24.31
C VAL A 312 -5.14 6.61 24.79
N ILE A 313 -5.96 5.95 23.98
CA ILE A 313 -7.30 5.51 24.29
C ILE A 313 -7.23 3.99 24.24
N THR A 314 -7.39 3.32 25.37
CA THR A 314 -7.26 1.85 25.43
C THR A 314 -8.45 1.17 24.79
N GLY A 315 -9.65 1.68 25.04
CA GLY A 315 -10.88 1.09 24.52
C GLY A 315 -11.38 -0.04 25.42
N SER A 316 -11.98 -1.07 24.83
CA SER A 316 -12.64 -2.15 25.56
C SER A 316 -11.84 -3.45 25.51
N GLY A 317 -11.50 -3.99 26.69
CA GLY A 317 -10.93 -5.33 26.85
C GLY A 317 -9.82 -5.35 27.88
N ASN A 318 -8.74 -6.10 27.65
CA ASN A 318 -7.60 -6.13 28.58
C ASN A 318 -6.35 -5.61 27.87
N ASP A 319 -6.07 -4.33 28.04
CA ASP A 319 -5.10 -3.66 27.20
C ASP A 319 -3.73 -3.55 27.86
N VAL A 320 -2.69 -3.47 27.04
CA VAL A 320 -1.30 -3.30 27.47
C VAL A 320 -0.76 -2.02 26.86
N VAL A 321 -0.52 -1.02 27.71
CA VAL A 321 0.16 0.20 27.29
C VAL A 321 1.65 0.09 27.64
N LEU A 322 2.50 0.15 26.61
CA LEU A 322 3.95 0.15 26.69
C LEU A 322 4.46 1.59 26.54
N TYR A 323 4.86 2.22 27.63
CA TYR A 323 5.37 3.57 27.59
C TYR A 323 6.90 3.64 27.58
N TRP A 324 7.44 4.43 26.65
CA TRP A 324 8.85 4.75 26.53
C TRP A 324 9.06 6.27 26.60
N GLY A 325 9.89 6.74 27.53
CA GLY A 325 10.15 8.17 27.59
C GLY A 325 11.03 8.60 28.75
N ASP A 326 11.64 9.77 28.59
CA ASP A 326 12.46 10.41 29.62
C ASP A 326 11.61 11.11 30.71
N GLY A 327 10.28 11.17 30.50
CA GLY A 327 9.33 11.81 31.40
C GLY A 327 9.25 13.32 31.30
N SER A 328 9.76 13.89 30.21
CA SER A 328 9.75 15.33 29.95
C SER A 328 8.35 15.87 29.62
N GLU A 329 7.49 15.06 29.01
CA GLU A 329 6.10 15.41 28.67
C GLU A 329 5.06 14.45 29.28
N VAL A 330 3.79 14.88 29.24
CA VAL A 330 2.66 14.20 29.86
C VAL A 330 1.98 13.31 28.82
N VAL A 331 2.04 12.00 29.01
CA VAL A 331 1.12 11.08 28.31
C VAL A 331 -0.26 11.13 28.92
N ARG A 332 -1.27 11.17 28.05
CA ARG A 332 -2.68 11.13 28.41
C ARG A 332 -3.22 9.77 28.04
N ILE A 333 -3.55 8.96 29.03
CA ILE A 333 -4.27 7.72 28.80
C ILE A 333 -5.70 7.93 29.25
N THR A 334 -6.66 7.55 28.42
CA THR A 334 -8.10 7.56 28.69
C THR A 334 -8.69 6.17 28.47
N ASP A 335 -9.86 5.90 29.07
CA ASP A 335 -10.53 4.57 29.06
C ASP A 335 -9.79 3.44 29.80
N PHE A 336 -8.77 3.78 30.58
CA PHE A 336 -7.97 2.77 31.29
C PHE A 336 -8.76 2.11 32.44
N ASN A 337 -9.16 0.85 32.24
CA ASN A 337 -9.73 -0.03 33.24
C ASN A 337 -8.62 -0.76 34.01
N SER A 338 -8.22 -0.16 35.12
CA SER A 338 -7.21 -0.74 36.03
C SER A 338 -7.50 -2.15 36.59
N SER A 339 -8.69 -2.73 36.40
CA SER A 339 -8.96 -4.13 36.79
C SER A 339 -8.66 -5.15 35.67
N GLU A 340 -8.51 -4.67 34.44
CA GLU A 340 -8.34 -5.45 33.22
C GLU A 340 -7.01 -5.08 32.54
N ASP A 341 -6.70 -3.78 32.45
CA ASP A 341 -5.55 -3.24 31.74
C ASP A 341 -4.25 -3.24 32.55
N ILE A 342 -3.15 -3.19 31.81
CA ILE A 342 -1.78 -3.21 32.30
C ILE A 342 -1.04 -2.00 31.71
N PHE A 343 -0.39 -1.24 32.60
CA PHE A 343 0.51 -0.16 32.19
C PHE A 343 1.96 -0.54 32.51
N ILE A 344 2.80 -0.60 31.49
CA ILE A 344 4.22 -0.95 31.60
C ILE A 344 5.06 0.27 31.26
N PHE A 345 5.89 0.70 32.22
CA PHE A 345 6.82 1.81 32.03
C PHE A 345 8.23 1.27 31.78
N GLN A 346 8.82 1.59 30.62
CA GLN A 346 10.18 1.23 30.27
C GLN A 346 11.09 2.47 30.32
N ARG A 347 12.18 2.40 31.11
CA ARG A 347 13.03 3.57 31.42
C ARG A 347 14.38 3.51 30.70
N GLU A 348 14.66 4.52 29.88
CA GLU A 348 16.02 4.87 29.44
C GLU A 348 16.72 5.71 30.56
N GLY A 349 17.92 5.29 30.99
CA GLY A 349 18.89 6.12 31.73
C GLY A 349 18.40 7.04 32.88
N LEU A 350 18.43 6.55 34.12
CA LEU A 350 18.66 7.31 35.39
C LEU A 350 18.34 8.83 35.42
N ALA A 351 17.07 9.24 35.36
CA ALA A 351 16.63 10.51 35.95
C ALA A 351 16.16 10.28 37.40
N THR A 352 16.61 11.13 38.33
CA THR A 352 16.33 11.04 39.78
C THR A 352 14.94 11.54 40.19
N ASN A 353 14.13 11.98 39.22
CA ASN A 353 12.75 12.39 39.43
C ASN A 353 11.79 11.42 38.72
N PRO A 354 10.67 11.06 39.34
CA PRO A 354 9.63 10.33 38.65
C PRO A 354 9.09 11.17 37.46
N PRO A 355 8.85 10.55 36.30
CA PRO A 355 8.32 11.22 35.10
C PRO A 355 7.00 11.94 35.39
N ASN A 356 6.76 13.09 34.75
CA ASN A 356 5.52 13.84 34.91
C ASN A 356 4.42 13.32 33.98
N PHE A 357 3.87 12.13 34.25
CA PHE A 357 2.71 11.63 33.51
C PHE A 357 1.42 11.72 34.34
N SER A 358 0.28 11.85 33.65
CA SER A 358 -1.05 11.85 34.23
C SER A 358 -1.90 10.74 33.61
N LEU A 359 -2.07 9.64 34.35
CA LEU A 359 -3.00 8.57 33.96
C LEU A 359 -4.41 9.00 34.35
N GLN A 360 -5.36 9.13 33.42
CA GLN A 360 -6.74 9.52 33.72
C GLN A 360 -7.70 8.37 33.42
N ASN A 361 -8.32 7.81 34.45
CA ASN A 361 -9.41 6.87 34.25
C ASN A 361 -10.71 7.66 34.11
N ASN A 362 -11.29 7.61 32.91
CA ASN A 362 -12.54 8.31 32.59
C ASN A 362 -13.78 7.44 32.86
N ASP A 363 -13.66 6.12 32.92
CA ASP A 363 -14.73 5.18 33.26
C ASP A 363 -15.20 5.28 34.72
N ASP A 364 -14.29 5.66 35.62
CA ASP A 364 -14.57 5.90 37.04
C ASP A 364 -14.76 7.39 37.37
N GLY A 365 -15.09 8.22 36.37
CA GLY A 365 -15.45 9.62 36.55
C GLY A 365 -14.30 10.63 36.48
N GLY A 366 -13.27 10.34 35.69
CA GLY A 366 -12.18 11.27 35.37
C GLY A 366 -11.12 11.40 36.46
N GLN A 367 -10.76 10.29 37.12
CA GLN A 367 -9.81 10.28 38.22
C GLN A 367 -8.37 10.17 37.72
N THR A 368 -7.51 11.09 38.17
CA THR A 368 -6.06 11.00 37.95
C THR A 368 -5.47 9.89 38.84
N LEU A 369 -4.98 8.81 38.24
CA LEU A 369 -4.43 7.63 38.90
C LEU A 369 -2.96 7.84 39.32
N LEU A 370 -2.18 8.58 38.51
CA LEU A 370 -0.76 8.89 38.74
C LEU A 370 -0.53 10.38 38.45
N GLU A 371 0.18 11.08 39.33
CA GLU A 371 0.61 12.46 39.11
C GLU A 371 2.09 12.58 39.48
N ASN A 372 2.91 13.06 38.53
CA ASN A 372 4.37 13.13 38.69
C ASN A 372 5.00 11.76 39.04
N GLY A 373 4.51 10.69 38.40
CA GLY A 373 4.98 9.32 38.56
C GLY A 373 4.91 8.80 40.00
N ARG A 374 4.08 9.43 40.84
CA ARG A 374 3.72 8.95 42.17
C ARG A 374 2.25 8.55 42.13
N PRO A 375 1.91 7.35 42.64
CA PRO A 375 0.53 7.03 42.94
C PRO A 375 -0.03 8.11 43.87
N ILE A 376 -1.15 8.71 43.50
CA ILE A 376 -1.94 9.50 44.45
C ILE A 376 -2.60 8.47 45.36
N VAL A 377 -2.02 8.26 46.54
CA VAL A 377 -2.32 7.13 47.45
C VAL A 377 -3.81 7.00 47.82
N GLU A 378 -4.25 5.72 47.84
CA GLU A 378 -5.45 5.09 48.46
C GLU A 378 -6.84 5.30 47.83
N PHE A 379 -7.26 4.31 47.01
CA PHE A 379 -8.67 3.91 46.97
C PHE A 379 -8.84 2.39 46.98
N GLU A 380 -8.98 1.83 48.20
CA GLU A 380 -9.80 0.63 48.41
C GLU A 380 -11.27 0.98 48.12
N ARG A 381 -11.68 0.87 46.86
CA ARG A 381 -13.04 0.56 46.36
C ARG A 381 -12.99 0.65 44.84
N GLY A 382 -12.55 -0.41 44.19
CA GLY A 382 -12.47 -0.41 42.74
C GLY A 382 -11.84 -1.66 42.16
N GLY A 383 -10.51 -1.77 42.20
CA GLY A 383 -9.84 -2.89 41.54
C GLY A 383 -8.37 -2.68 41.19
N VAL A 384 -7.83 -1.46 41.33
CA VAL A 384 -6.41 -1.18 41.03
C VAL A 384 -5.51 -1.97 41.99
N HIS A 385 -4.86 -3.02 41.52
CA HIS A 385 -3.77 -3.66 42.24
C HIS A 385 -2.46 -2.98 41.86
N LEU A 386 -1.67 -2.56 42.87
CA LEU A 386 -0.34 -1.95 42.66
C LEU A 386 0.62 -2.82 41.82
N ASP A 387 0.28 -4.11 41.67
CA ASP A 387 1.00 -5.13 40.90
C ASP A 387 0.78 -5.01 39.38
N GLN A 388 -0.17 -4.19 38.91
CA GLN A 388 -0.49 -3.95 37.49
C GLN A 388 0.30 -2.79 36.86
N ILE A 389 1.09 -2.06 37.67
CA ILE A 389 2.08 -1.10 37.17
C ILE A 389 3.45 -1.76 37.31
N LEU A 390 3.92 -2.35 36.21
CA LEU A 390 5.23 -3.00 36.18
C LEU A 390 6.28 -1.96 35.77
N VAL A 391 7.10 -1.54 36.74
CA VAL A 391 8.32 -0.77 36.45
C VAL A 391 9.43 -1.77 36.14
N ASN A 392 9.70 -1.97 34.84
CA ASN A 392 10.79 -2.84 34.42
C ASN A 392 12.08 -2.01 34.35
N ASP A 393 12.99 -2.25 35.29
CA ASP A 393 14.30 -1.60 35.34
C ASP A 393 15.33 -2.52 34.63
N PRO A 394 15.84 -2.18 33.44
CA PRO A 394 16.71 -3.07 32.66
C PRO A 394 18.08 -3.35 33.32
N ILE A 395 18.36 -2.83 34.52
CA ILE A 395 19.66 -2.97 35.21
C ILE A 395 19.61 -3.88 36.47
N SER A 396 18.52 -4.61 36.70
CA SER A 396 18.37 -5.46 37.88
C SER A 396 18.36 -6.98 37.59
N ARG A 397 19.44 -7.52 37.01
CA ARG A 397 20.17 -8.72 37.51
C ARG A 397 21.39 -9.11 36.69
#